data_AF-A0AAN8CZY4-F1
#
_entry.id   AF-A0AAN8CZY4-F1
#
_cell.length_a   1.000
_cell.length_b   1.000
_cell.length_c   1.000
_cell.angle_alpha   90.00
_cell.angle_beta   90.00
_cell.angle_gamma   90.00
#
_symmetry.space_group_name_H-M   'P 1'
#
loop_
_entity.id
_entity.type
_entity.pdbx_description
1 polymer ?
#
loop_
_entity_poly.entity_id
_entity_poly.type
_entity_poly.pdbx_seq_one_letter_code
_entity_poly.pdbx_strand_id
1 'polypeptide(L)'
;MCEARCWRSSSLLWPVHSSLLRSAGGGSIRAGDTSRINKLIRKAGSVIGIKLDPFEAVVERTTLNRLLSIMDNPTHPLHLQLDRQRSSFSNRLLQLRCHKDPYRNTFLPTAITLYNKSPLAGRELSAP
;
A
#
# COMPACT_ATOMS: atom_id res chain seq x y z
N MET A 1 8.24 -24.52 -12.45
CA MET A 1 9.31 -24.53 -11.43
C MET A 1 9.31 -23.20 -10.68
N CYS A 2 8.94 -23.18 -9.40
CA CYS A 2 9.15 -22.01 -8.53
C CYS A 2 10.44 -22.25 -7.74
N GLU A 3 11.55 -21.65 -8.17
CA GLU A 3 12.79 -21.73 -7.40
C GLU A 3 12.71 -20.83 -6.18
N ALA A 4 12.86 -21.48 -5.03
CA ALA A 4 13.06 -20.88 -3.74
C ALA A 4 14.36 -20.05 -3.73
N ARG A 5 14.26 -18.78 -3.34
CA ARG A 5 15.34 -18.09 -2.62
C ARG A 5 14.74 -17.43 -1.39
N CYS A 6 14.35 -18.29 -0.44
CA CYS A 6 14.31 -17.93 0.96
C CYS A 6 15.69 -17.37 1.32
N TRP A 7 15.71 -16.11 1.75
CA TRP A 7 16.88 -15.38 2.18
C TRP A 7 17.71 -16.18 3.20
N ARG A 8 18.94 -16.53 2.82
CA ARG A 8 20.04 -16.82 3.74
C ARG A 8 21.34 -16.24 3.17
N SER A 9 22.07 -15.57 4.06
CA SER A 9 23.47 -15.13 3.94
C SER A 9 23.80 -14.06 2.91
N SER A 10 24.01 -12.83 3.39
CA SER A 10 25.38 -12.38 3.67
C SER A 10 25.34 -11.09 4.47
N SER A 11 25.83 -11.17 5.71
CA SER A 11 26.40 -10.01 6.40
C SER A 11 27.49 -9.44 5.50
N LEU A 12 27.44 -8.13 5.24
CA LEU A 12 28.59 -7.22 5.23
C LEU A 12 28.07 -5.79 4.96
N LEU A 13 28.16 -4.98 6.00
CA LEU A 13 28.41 -3.53 6.00
C LEU A 13 27.46 -2.61 5.19
N TRP A 14 26.44 -2.07 5.84
CA TRP A 14 25.96 -0.72 5.53
C TRP A 14 25.96 0.13 6.82
N PRO A 15 26.90 1.07 6.99
CA PRO A 15 26.79 2.11 8.00
C PRO A 15 26.01 3.31 7.45
N VAL A 16 24.99 3.70 8.22
CA VAL A 16 24.51 5.07 8.48
C VAL A 16 24.20 5.97 7.28
N HIS A 17 22.90 6.20 7.00
CA HIS A 17 22.21 7.47 7.26
C HIS A 17 20.81 7.44 6.60
N SER A 18 19.75 7.12 7.34
CA SER A 18 18.40 7.60 7.02
C SER A 18 17.51 7.46 8.25
N SER A 19 17.39 8.56 8.97
CA SER A 19 16.38 8.76 9.99
C SER A 19 14.98 8.67 9.36
N LEU A 20 14.05 8.06 10.11
CA LEU A 20 12.60 7.97 9.86
C LEU A 20 12.11 6.83 8.96
N LEU A 21 12.18 5.60 9.49
CA LEU A 21 11.05 4.68 9.32
C LEU A 21 10.83 3.87 10.60
N ARG A 22 10.40 4.54 11.68
CA ARG A 22 9.85 3.87 12.86
C ARG A 22 8.43 4.33 13.09
N SER A 23 7.50 3.62 12.45
CA SER A 23 6.13 3.46 12.94
C SER A 23 5.67 2.05 12.63
N ALA A 24 6.25 1.08 13.35
CA ALA A 24 5.70 -0.27 13.48
C ALA A 24 4.97 -0.37 14.82
N GLY A 25 3.85 0.34 14.93
CA GLY A 25 2.85 0.08 15.96
C GLY A 25 1.92 -1.00 15.44
N GLY A 26 2.27 -2.26 15.71
CA GLY A 26 1.46 -3.42 15.36
C GLY A 26 0.19 -3.50 16.20
N GLY A 27 -0.88 -2.86 15.73
CA GLY A 27 -2.24 -3.16 16.14
C GLY A 27 -3.05 -3.56 14.90
N SER A 28 -3.68 -4.73 14.92
CA SER A 28 -4.69 -5.06 13.91
C SER A 28 -5.92 -4.21 14.20
N ILE A 29 -6.28 -3.30 13.29
CA ILE A 29 -7.50 -2.49 13.42
C ILE A 29 -8.69 -3.47 13.39
N ARG A 30 -9.42 -3.55 14.50
CA ARG A 30 -10.60 -4.42 14.61
C ARG A 30 -11.81 -3.69 14.02
N ALA A 31 -12.84 -4.43 13.61
CA ALA A 31 -14.10 -3.84 13.16
C ALA A 31 -14.73 -2.89 14.20
N GLY A 32 -14.48 -3.12 15.49
CA GLY A 32 -14.89 -2.20 16.55
C GLY A 32 -14.20 -0.83 16.45
N ASP A 33 -12.92 -0.79 16.08
CA ASP A 33 -12.12 0.42 15.96
C ASP A 33 -12.59 1.27 14.77
N THR A 34 -12.89 0.66 13.62
CA THR A 34 -13.41 1.39 12.45
C THR A 34 -14.75 2.06 12.75
N SER A 35 -15.64 1.38 13.48
CA SER A 35 -16.92 1.96 13.91
C SER A 35 -16.74 3.14 14.87
N ARG A 36 -15.76 3.05 15.78
CA ARG A 36 -15.44 4.12 16.73
C ARG A 36 -14.84 5.32 16.02
N ILE A 37 -13.93 5.12 15.08
CA ILE A 37 -13.32 6.19 14.28
C ILE A 37 -14.38 6.88 13.43
N ASN A 38 -15.27 6.14 12.77
CA ASN A 38 -16.36 6.74 11.99
C ASN A 38 -17.29 7.62 12.85
N LYS A 39 -17.54 7.25 14.12
CA LYS A 39 -18.26 8.13 15.05
C LYS A 39 -17.50 9.43 15.33
N LEU A 40 -16.19 9.36 15.52
CA LEU A 40 -15.36 10.55 15.74
C LEU A 40 -15.34 11.47 14.51
N ILE A 41 -15.20 10.89 13.31
CA ILE A 41 -15.27 11.61 12.03
C ILE A 41 -16.60 12.37 11.90
N ARG A 42 -17.72 11.72 12.23
CA ARG A 42 -19.05 12.36 12.19
C ARG A 42 -19.16 13.50 13.21
N LYS A 43 -18.64 13.33 14.42
CA LYS A 43 -18.61 14.40 15.43
C LYS A 43 -17.76 15.57 14.98
N ALA A 44 -16.56 15.32 14.48
CA ALA A 44 -15.68 16.35 13.94
C ALA A 44 -16.35 17.10 12.79
N GLY A 45 -16.97 16.37 11.86
CA GLY A 45 -17.74 16.94 10.75
C GLY A 45 -18.91 17.83 11.22
N SER A 46 -19.57 17.45 12.31
CA SER A 46 -20.63 18.26 12.92
C SER A 46 -20.10 19.55 13.56
N VAL A 47 -18.90 19.54 14.14
CA VAL A 47 -18.29 20.73 14.77
C VAL A 47 -17.83 21.71 13.69
N ILE A 48 -17.22 21.22 12.62
CA ILE A 48 -16.71 22.07 11.53
C ILE A 48 -17.76 22.40 10.47
N GLY A 49 -18.96 21.80 10.55
CA GLY A 49 -20.05 21.99 9.58
C GLY A 49 -19.81 21.35 8.21
N ILE A 50 -18.83 20.45 8.07
CA ILE A 50 -18.45 19.82 6.80
C ILE A 50 -18.61 18.30 6.91
N LYS A 51 -19.20 17.68 5.88
CA LYS A 51 -19.26 16.22 5.78
C LYS A 51 -17.88 15.67 5.44
N LEU A 52 -17.24 15.04 6.43
CA LEU A 52 -15.96 14.36 6.27
C LEU A 52 -16.15 12.97 5.65
N ASP A 53 -15.14 12.54 4.88
CA ASP A 53 -15.09 11.19 4.30
C ASP A 53 -15.00 10.11 5.40
N PRO A 54 -15.63 8.93 5.20
CA PRO A 54 -15.53 7.83 6.15
C PRO A 54 -14.11 7.26 6.19
N PHE A 55 -13.79 6.59 7.30
CA PHE A 55 -12.47 6.02 7.54
C PHE A 55 -11.97 5.14 6.40
N GLU A 56 -12.79 4.22 5.89
CA GLU A 56 -12.42 3.30 4.81
C GLU A 56 -12.00 4.05 3.54
N ALA A 57 -12.73 5.09 3.14
CA ALA A 57 -12.39 5.89 1.96
C ALA A 57 -11.04 6.61 2.13
N VAL A 58 -10.74 7.10 3.34
CA VAL A 58 -9.45 7.73 3.65
C VAL A 58 -8.32 6.70 3.59
N VAL A 59 -8.54 5.49 4.14
CA VAL A 59 -7.55 4.40 4.09
C VAL A 59 -7.28 3.97 2.65
N GLU A 60 -8.31 3.78 1.84
CA GLU A 60 -8.16 3.40 0.44
C GLU A 60 -7.36 4.45 -0.35
N ARG A 61 -7.77 5.72 -0.27
CA ARG A 61 -7.07 6.83 -0.94
C ARG A 61 -5.62 6.95 -0.47
N THR A 62 -5.39 6.85 0.84
CA THR A 62 -4.04 6.93 1.42
C THR A 62 -3.17 5.75 0.97
N THR A 63 -3.75 4.55 0.91
CA THR A 63 -3.05 3.33 0.46
C THR A 63 -2.64 3.45 -1.00
N LEU A 64 -3.56 3.93 -1.86
CA LEU A 64 -3.26 4.21 -3.26
C LEU A 64 -2.17 5.27 -3.42
N ASN A 65 -2.28 6.40 -2.72
CA ASN A 65 -1.28 7.47 -2.81
C ASN A 65 0.11 7.00 -2.35
N ARG A 66 0.18 6.19 -1.29
CA ARG A 66 1.45 5.58 -0.86
C ARG A 66 2.01 4.65 -1.91
N LEU A 67 1.17 3.84 -2.56
CA LEU A 67 1.61 2.95 -3.63
C LEU A 67 2.18 3.73 -4.82
N LEU A 68 1.47 4.77 -5.26
CA LEU A 68 1.93 5.65 -6.34
C LEU A 68 3.24 6.33 -5.98
N SER A 69 3.36 6.89 -4.78
CA SER A 69 4.61 7.51 -4.31
C SER A 69 5.80 6.55 -4.31
N ILE A 70 5.59 5.25 -4.11
CA ILE A 70 6.63 4.24 -4.24
C ILE A 70 6.94 3.95 -5.72
N MET A 71 5.92 3.87 -6.56
CA MET A 71 6.08 3.67 -8.00
C MET A 71 6.78 4.85 -8.67
N ASP A 72 6.54 6.07 -8.22
CA ASP A 72 7.15 7.29 -8.78
C ASP A 72 8.57 7.54 -8.26
N ASN A 73 9.00 6.83 -7.21
CA ASN A 73 10.31 7.00 -6.61
C ASN A 73 11.25 5.80 -6.91
N PRO A 74 12.18 5.92 -7.87
CA PRO A 74 13.08 4.83 -8.26
C PRO A 74 14.08 4.44 -7.16
N THR A 75 14.35 5.33 -6.20
CA THR A 75 15.25 5.05 -5.07
C THR A 75 14.58 4.24 -3.97
N HIS A 76 13.26 4.08 -4.02
CA HIS A 76 12.52 3.36 -2.99
C HIS A 76 12.83 1.85 -3.04
N PRO A 77 13.12 1.18 -1.90
CA PRO A 77 13.51 -0.23 -1.89
C PRO A 77 12.48 -1.18 -2.50
N LEU A 78 11.19 -0.82 -2.47
CA LEU A 78 10.09 -1.60 -3.06
C LEU A 78 9.78 -1.25 -4.52
N HIS A 79 10.42 -0.23 -5.10
CA HIS A 79 10.13 0.24 -6.46
C HIS A 79 10.36 -0.87 -7.50
N LEU A 80 11.55 -1.46 -7.51
CA LEU A 80 11.91 -2.55 -8.44
C LEU A 80 10.99 -3.76 -8.31
N GLN A 81 10.50 -4.05 -7.11
CA GLN A 81 9.59 -5.18 -6.89
C GLN A 81 8.22 -4.91 -7.51
N LEU A 82 7.69 -3.69 -7.34
CA LEU A 82 6.41 -3.29 -7.93
C LEU A 82 6.49 -3.16 -9.44
N ASP A 83 7.59 -2.61 -9.96
CA ASP A 83 7.84 -2.50 -11.39
C ASP A 83 7.85 -3.88 -12.08
N ARG A 84 8.52 -4.87 -11.49
CA ARG A 84 8.48 -6.27 -11.97
C ARG A 84 7.09 -6.90 -11.94
N GLN A 85 6.19 -6.43 -11.07
CA GLN A 85 4.81 -6.91 -11.03
C GLN A 85 3.89 -6.14 -11.99
N ARG A 86 4.35 -5.04 -12.58
CA ARG A 86 3.56 -4.25 -13.51
C ARG A 86 3.47 -4.98 -14.84
N SER A 87 2.25 -5.31 -15.24
CA SER A 87 1.98 -5.89 -16.56
C SER A 87 2.16 -4.82 -17.63
N SER A 88 3.08 -5.06 -18.58
CA SER A 88 3.29 -4.15 -19.71
C SER A 88 2.06 -4.00 -20.62
N PHE A 89 1.18 -5.00 -20.67
CA PHE A 89 0.00 -5.01 -21.55
C PHE A 89 -1.17 -4.20 -20.97
N SER A 90 -1.38 -4.28 -19.66
CA SER A 90 -2.60 -3.74 -19.02
C SER A 90 -2.32 -2.69 -17.97
N ASN A 91 -1.05 -2.39 -17.69
CA ASN A 91 -0.61 -1.52 -16.59
C ASN A 91 -1.12 -1.92 -15.19
N ARG A 92 -1.72 -3.10 -15.06
CA ARG A 92 -2.17 -3.69 -13.79
C ARG A 92 -1.02 -4.34 -13.05
N LEU A 93 -1.08 -4.31 -11.72
CA LEU A 93 -0.12 -4.97 -10.86
C LEU A 93 -0.54 -6.43 -10.62
N LEU A 94 0.35 -7.36 -10.90
CA LEU A 94 0.13 -8.78 -10.62
C LEU A 94 0.14 -9.01 -9.11
N GLN A 95 -0.79 -9.85 -8.63
CA GLN A 95 -0.83 -10.18 -7.20
C GLN A 95 0.42 -10.97 -6.81
N LEU A 96 1.12 -10.47 -5.79
CA LEU A 96 2.18 -11.18 -5.11
C LEU A 96 1.59 -12.43 -4.43
N ARG A 97 1.69 -13.59 -5.07
CA ARG A 97 1.26 -14.86 -4.49
C ARG A 97 2.38 -15.43 -3.63
N CYS A 98 2.33 -15.19 -2.32
CA CYS A 98 3.11 -15.95 -1.35
C CYS A 98 2.20 -16.92 -0.61
N HIS A 99 2.46 -18.23 -0.74
CA HIS A 99 1.65 -19.29 -0.14
C HIS A 99 1.91 -19.45 1.38
N LYS A 100 3.00 -18.87 1.90
CA LYS A 100 3.36 -18.86 3.33
C LYS A 100 3.32 -17.45 3.91
N ASP A 101 2.27 -16.70 3.61
CA ASP A 101 2.26 -15.28 3.94
C ASP A 101 1.45 -14.96 5.22
N PRO A 102 2.08 -14.68 6.37
CA PRO A 102 1.40 -14.10 7.54
C PRO A 102 0.85 -12.69 7.25
N TYR A 103 1.14 -12.13 6.08
CA TYR A 103 0.85 -10.77 5.68
C TYR A 103 -0.35 -10.64 4.73
N ARG A 104 -1.31 -11.58 4.74
CA ARG A 104 -2.59 -11.48 4.01
C ARG A 104 -3.34 -10.16 4.24
N ASN A 105 -3.07 -9.47 5.35
CA ASN A 105 -3.64 -8.17 5.72
C ASN A 105 -2.61 -7.02 5.68
N THR A 106 -1.51 -7.16 4.93
CA THR A 106 -0.53 -6.08 4.81
C THR A 106 -0.81 -5.11 3.67
N PHE A 107 -0.04 -4.03 3.69
CA PHE A 107 -0.05 -2.98 2.70
C PHE A 107 -0.03 -3.50 1.25
N LEU A 108 0.89 -4.41 0.87
CA LEU A 108 1.11 -4.75 -0.54
C LEU A 108 -0.08 -5.48 -1.20
N PRO A 109 -0.60 -6.61 -0.67
CA PRO A 109 -1.76 -7.28 -1.28
C PRO A 109 -3.00 -6.38 -1.36
N THR A 110 -3.23 -5.57 -0.33
CA THR A 110 -4.34 -4.61 -0.27
C THR A 110 -4.17 -3.48 -1.29
N ALA A 111 -2.98 -2.88 -1.36
CA ALA A 111 -2.67 -1.80 -2.30
C ALA A 111 -2.78 -2.24 -3.77
N ILE A 112 -2.26 -3.42 -4.10
CA ILE A 112 -2.39 -4.02 -5.45
C ILE A 112 -3.86 -4.22 -5.80
N THR A 113 -4.64 -4.75 -4.86
CA THR A 113 -6.08 -4.99 -5.08
C THR A 113 -6.83 -3.69 -5.31
N LEU A 114 -6.55 -2.64 -4.54
CA LEU A 114 -7.15 -1.32 -4.73
C LEU A 114 -6.72 -0.69 -6.05
N TYR A 115 -5.44 -0.76 -6.39
CA TYR A 115 -4.90 -0.20 -7.62
C TYR A 115 -5.57 -0.80 -8.86
N ASN A 116 -5.69 -2.12 -8.91
CA ASN A 116 -6.34 -2.83 -10.02
C ASN A 116 -7.85 -2.57 -10.15
N LYS A 117 -8.51 -2.17 -9.05
CA LYS A 117 -9.92 -1.75 -9.04
C LYS A 117 -10.10 -0.27 -9.38
N SER A 118 -9.04 0.53 -9.22
CA SER A 118 -9.07 1.96 -9.51
C SER A 118 -8.97 2.22 -11.02
N PRO A 119 -9.50 3.35 -11.51
CA PRO A 119 -9.38 3.73 -12.92
C PRO A 119 -7.94 4.09 -13.34
N LEU A 120 -7.02 4.20 -12.38
CA LEU A 120 -5.61 4.53 -12.62
C LEU A 120 -4.88 3.41 -13.38
N ALA A 121 -5.25 2.15 -13.12
CA ALA A 121 -4.63 1.00 -13.80
C ALA A 121 -4.94 0.93 -15.31
N GLY A 122 -5.96 1.64 -15.79
CA GLY A 122 -6.39 1.61 -17.21
C GLY A 122 -6.18 2.91 -17.98
N ARG A 123 -5.52 3.92 -17.40
CA ARG A 123 -5.51 5.29 -17.94
C ARG A 123 -4.27 5.72 -18.72
N GLU A 124 -3.31 4.83 -18.97
CA GLU A 124 -2.14 5.16 -19.80
C GLU A 124 -2.35 4.82 -21.30
N LEU A 125 -3.48 5.24 -21.88
CA LEU A 125 -3.73 5.18 -23.34
C LEU A 125 -4.36 6.46 -23.91
N SER A 126 -4.23 7.59 -23.20
CA SER A 126 -4.50 8.91 -23.79
C SER A 126 -3.73 9.98 -23.03
N ALA A 127 -2.52 10.24 -23.47
CA ALA A 127 -1.98 11.60 -23.44
C ALA A 127 -1.90 12.08 -24.90
N PRO A 128 -2.27 13.34 -25.19
CA PRO A 128 -2.26 13.91 -26.54
C PRO A 128 -0.85 14.07 -27.12
#